data_AF-A0A954T2U5-F1
#
_entry.id   AF-A0A954T2U5-F1
#
_cell.length_a   1.000
_cell.length_b   1.000
_cell.length_c   1.000
_cell.angle_alpha   90.00
_cell.angle_beta   90.00
_cell.angle_gamma   90.00
#
_symmetry.space_group_name_H-M   'P 1'
#
loop_
_entity.id
_entity.type
_entity.pdbx_description
1 polymer ?
#
loop_
_entity_poly.entity_id
_entity_poly.type
_entity_poly.pdbx_seq_one_letter_code
_entity_poly.pdbx_strand_id
1 'polypeptide(L)'
;MNRTKEQTIHEQGLVSVLKQIRDDLDAAVCEAYGWPVDIADEEILQRLVDLNHERAAEEAQGHIRWLRPEFQNPALRGALATEQAEQAEMEVEAPEAEEAASPAAVAAPVAKRAWPKGVAEQIKAVADVMASAGRPVSLADLEASFTARGRWRDRLPTIVETLEAIGRARRCGPVETPAWATA
;
A
#
# COMPACT_ATOMS: atom_id res chain seq x y z
N MET A 1 45.76 17.48 20.03
CA MET A 1 44.95 18.71 20.16
C MET A 1 44.35 19.24 18.85
N ASN A 2 45.00 19.13 17.68
CA ASN A 2 44.47 19.74 16.43
C ASN A 2 43.36 18.93 15.75
N ARG A 3 43.44 17.60 15.74
CA ARG A 3 42.45 16.71 15.11
C ARG A 3 41.01 16.91 15.61
N THR A 4 40.84 17.09 16.92
CA THR A 4 39.53 17.30 17.54
C THR A 4 38.93 18.64 17.12
N LYS A 5 39.74 19.69 16.95
CA LYS A 5 39.30 21.00 16.48
C LYS A 5 38.90 20.96 15.01
N GLU A 6 39.67 20.28 14.16
CA GLU A 6 39.34 20.07 12.74
C GLU A 6 38.05 19.28 12.56
N GLN A 7 37.81 18.25 13.38
CA GLN A 7 36.56 17.49 13.39
C GLN A 7 35.36 18.38 13.76
N THR A 8 35.48 19.20 14.81
CA THR A 8 34.39 20.13 15.19
C THR A 8 34.10 21.15 14.09
N ILE A 9 35.12 21.72 13.44
CA ILE A 9 34.92 22.66 12.32
C ILE A 9 34.23 21.95 11.15
N HIS A 10 34.62 20.72 10.85
CA HIS A 10 33.99 19.93 9.80
C HIS A 10 32.51 19.63 10.12
N GLU A 11 32.20 19.20 11.34
CA GLU A 11 30.83 18.97 11.80
C GLU A 11 29.98 20.25 11.72
N GLN A 12 30.52 21.38 12.17
CA GLN A 12 29.84 22.68 12.08
C GLN A 12 29.59 23.11 10.63
N GLY A 13 30.56 22.90 9.74
CA GLY A 13 30.40 23.16 8.31
C GLY A 13 29.38 22.23 7.65
N LEU A 14 29.31 20.98 8.08
CA LEU A 14 28.32 20.02 7.57
C LEU A 14 26.90 20.40 8.00
N VAL A 15 26.74 20.86 9.25
CA VAL A 15 25.47 21.40 9.76
C VAL A 15 25.07 22.69 9.02
N SER A 16 26.02 23.57 8.67
CA SER A 16 25.70 24.78 7.92
C SER A 16 25.24 24.49 6.50
N VAL A 17 25.86 23.53 5.82
CA VAL A 17 25.42 23.09 4.47
C VAL A 17 24.02 22.46 4.52
N LEU A 18 23.75 21.62 5.52
CA LEU A 18 22.41 21.04 5.70
C LEU A 18 21.35 22.13 5.89
N LYS A 19 21.66 23.13 6.73
CA LYS A 19 20.76 24.26 6.95
C LYS A 19 20.51 25.03 5.65
N GLN A 20 21.56 25.33 4.89
CA GLN A 20 21.41 26.02 3.61
C GLN A 20 20.50 25.25 2.64
N ILE A 21 20.71 23.94 2.49
CA ILE A 21 19.84 23.12 1.61
C ILE A 21 18.39 23.14 2.08
N ARG A 22 18.15 23.17 3.40
CA ARG A 22 16.80 23.30 3.95
C ARG A 22 16.19 24.66 3.61
N ASP A 23 16.92 25.74 3.84
CA ASP A 23 16.46 27.09 3.54
C ASP A 23 16.14 27.24 2.02
N ASP A 24 16.97 26.64 1.15
CA ASP A 24 16.76 26.60 -0.30
C ASP A 24 15.50 25.80 -0.68
N LEU A 25 15.25 24.66 -0.02
CA LEU A 25 14.04 23.85 -0.22
C LEU A 25 12.79 24.58 0.26
N ASP A 26 12.83 25.20 1.44
CA ASP A 26 11.69 25.92 2.01
C ASP A 26 11.32 27.12 1.11
N ALA A 27 12.31 27.83 0.57
CA ALA A 27 12.10 28.90 -0.41
C ALA A 27 11.47 28.38 -1.71
N ALA A 28 11.96 27.26 -2.26
CA ALA A 28 11.40 26.67 -3.48
C ALA A 28 9.96 26.15 -3.28
N VAL A 29 9.64 25.61 -2.10
CA VAL A 29 8.28 25.21 -1.75
C VAL A 29 7.38 26.43 -1.67
N CYS A 30 7.80 27.49 -0.96
CA CYS A 30 7.05 28.73 -0.88
C CYS A 30 6.79 29.32 -2.27
N GLU A 31 7.80 29.37 -3.14
CA GLU A 31 7.66 29.81 -4.53
C GLU A 31 6.62 28.97 -5.30
N ALA A 32 6.67 27.64 -5.20
CA ALA A 32 5.75 26.74 -5.89
C ALA A 32 4.28 26.94 -5.47
N TYR A 33 4.04 27.30 -4.21
CA TYR A 33 2.70 27.63 -3.69
C TYR A 33 2.36 29.13 -3.80
N GLY A 34 3.29 29.98 -4.26
CA GLY A 34 3.13 31.43 -4.31
C GLY A 34 3.06 32.09 -2.93
N TRP A 35 3.70 31.51 -1.93
CA TRP A 35 3.69 31.98 -0.54
C TRP A 35 4.96 32.78 -0.20
N PRO A 36 4.91 33.71 0.79
CA PRO A 36 6.10 34.36 1.32
C PRO A 36 7.06 33.35 1.95
N VAL A 37 8.37 33.55 1.81
CA VAL A 37 9.40 32.65 2.38
C VAL A 37 9.49 32.78 3.90
N ASP A 38 9.06 33.92 4.45
CA ASP A 38 9.03 34.26 5.88
C ASP A 38 7.66 34.04 6.54
N ILE A 39 6.80 33.23 5.91
CA ILE A 39 5.49 32.85 6.44
C ILE A 39 5.63 32.08 7.77
N ALA A 40 4.77 32.38 8.73
CA ALA A 40 4.77 31.69 10.02
C ALA A 40 4.22 30.27 9.90
N ASP A 41 4.73 29.34 10.73
CA ASP A 41 4.32 27.93 10.71
C ASP A 41 2.80 27.75 10.88
N GLU A 42 2.16 28.52 11.77
CA GLU A 42 0.71 28.46 11.97
C GLU A 42 -0.08 28.86 10.71
N GLU A 43 0.41 29.85 9.96
CA GLU A 43 -0.20 30.30 8.72
C GLU A 43 0.01 29.27 7.60
N ILE A 44 1.18 28.62 7.52
CA ILE A 44 1.41 27.48 6.63
C ILE A 44 0.37 26.39 6.89
N LEU A 45 0.20 26.01 8.15
CA LEU A 45 -0.72 24.95 8.55
C LEU A 45 -2.17 25.31 8.18
N GLN A 46 -2.58 26.54 8.44
CA GLN A 46 -3.93 27.01 8.10
C GLN A 46 -4.17 26.93 6.59
N ARG A 47 -3.25 27.46 5.77
CA ARG A 47 -3.38 27.42 4.31
C ARG A 47 -3.41 26.00 3.75
N LEU A 48 -2.61 25.09 4.31
CA LEU A 48 -2.62 23.68 3.91
C LEU A 48 -3.95 22.99 4.24
N VAL A 49 -4.54 23.29 5.40
CA VAL A 49 -5.85 22.77 5.78
C VAL A 49 -6.94 23.30 4.86
N ASP A 50 -6.92 24.59 4.52
CA ASP A 50 -7.89 25.19 3.60
C ASP A 50 -7.78 24.56 2.19
N LEU A 51 -6.55 24.43 1.67
CA LEU A 51 -6.31 23.72 0.40
C LEU A 51 -6.75 22.25 0.43
N ASN A 52 -6.61 21.59 1.57
CA ASN A 52 -7.07 20.21 1.73
C ASN A 52 -8.60 20.12 1.68
N HIS A 53 -9.31 21.06 2.31
CA HIS A 53 -10.77 21.12 2.23
C HIS A 53 -11.26 21.37 0.80
N GLU A 54 -10.61 22.28 0.07
CA GLU A 54 -10.91 22.51 -1.35
C GLU A 54 -10.69 21.24 -2.18
N ARG A 55 -9.54 20.59 -2.00
CA ARG A 55 -9.22 19.30 -2.65
C ARG A 55 -10.25 18.22 -2.33
N ALA A 56 -10.63 18.06 -1.08
CA ALA A 56 -11.63 17.08 -0.66
C ALA A 56 -13.00 17.36 -1.32
N ALA A 57 -13.37 18.63 -1.49
CA ALA A 57 -14.59 19.01 -2.20
C ALA A 57 -14.50 18.73 -3.71
N GLU A 58 -13.36 19.00 -4.35
CA GLU A 58 -13.09 18.63 -5.75
C GLU A 58 -13.20 17.10 -5.94
N GLU A 59 -12.60 16.32 -5.04
CA GLU A 59 -12.62 14.86 -5.08
C GLU A 59 -14.02 14.28 -4.86
N ALA A 60 -14.81 14.87 -3.96
CA ALA A 60 -16.22 14.49 -3.75
C ALA A 60 -17.08 14.75 -5.00
N GLN A 61 -16.69 15.73 -5.83
CA GLN A 61 -17.30 16.01 -7.14
C GLN A 61 -16.74 15.11 -8.25
N GLY A 62 -15.78 14.22 -7.94
CA GLY A 62 -15.14 13.32 -8.88
C GLY A 62 -13.91 13.90 -9.59
N HIS A 63 -13.47 15.10 -9.23
CA HIS A 63 -12.28 15.74 -9.81
C HIS A 63 -11.04 15.44 -8.99
N ILE A 64 -10.33 14.35 -9.32
CA ILE A 64 -9.07 13.97 -8.65
C ILE A 64 -7.87 14.49 -9.44
N ARG A 65 -7.02 15.29 -8.80
CA ARG A 65 -5.83 15.92 -9.42
C ARG A 65 -4.58 15.11 -9.13
N TRP A 66 -4.36 14.07 -9.93
CA TRP A 66 -3.19 13.20 -9.83
C TRP A 66 -1.90 13.93 -10.19
N LEU A 67 -0.88 13.82 -9.33
CA LEU A 67 0.48 14.33 -9.62
C LEU A 67 1.16 13.52 -10.73
N ARG A 68 0.86 12.22 -10.77
CA ARG A 68 1.33 11.26 -11.77
C ARG A 68 0.16 10.37 -12.19
N PRO A 69 -0.75 10.86 -13.05
CA PRO A 69 -1.95 10.12 -13.45
C PRO A 69 -1.66 8.68 -13.88
N GLU A 70 -0.59 8.47 -14.63
CA GLU A 70 -0.17 7.18 -15.17
C GLU A 70 0.20 6.15 -14.09
N PHE A 71 0.65 6.59 -12.91
CA PHE A 71 0.95 5.72 -11.79
C PHE A 71 -0.14 5.74 -10.73
N GLN A 72 -0.79 6.87 -10.49
CA GLN A 72 -1.66 7.07 -9.32
C GLN A 72 -3.12 6.78 -9.62
N ASN A 73 -3.57 7.02 -10.87
CA ASN A 73 -4.94 6.74 -11.25
C ASN A 73 -5.14 5.23 -11.45
N PRO A 74 -5.94 4.55 -10.61
CA PRO A 74 -6.16 3.11 -10.73
C PRO A 74 -6.78 2.71 -12.07
N ALA A 75 -7.65 3.55 -12.63
CA ALA A 75 -8.30 3.29 -13.92
C ALA A 75 -7.29 3.33 -15.09
N LEU A 76 -6.38 4.29 -15.06
CA LEU A 76 -5.33 4.45 -16.08
C LEU A 76 -4.27 3.34 -15.96
N ARG A 77 -3.93 2.95 -14.72
CA ARG A 77 -3.03 1.81 -14.46
C ARG A 77 -3.65 0.48 -14.89
N GLY A 78 -4.97 0.32 -14.70
CA GLY A 78 -5.74 -0.82 -15.20
C GLY A 78 -5.75 -0.87 -16.73
N ALA A 79 -6.08 0.25 -17.38
CA ALA A 79 -6.09 0.35 -18.85
C ALA A 79 -4.71 0.07 -19.47
N LEU A 80 -3.63 0.65 -18.93
CA LEU A 80 -2.27 0.37 -19.40
C LEU A 80 -1.85 -1.10 -19.16
N ALA A 81 -2.33 -1.74 -18.10
CA ALA A 81 -2.11 -3.16 -17.85
C ALA A 81 -2.93 -4.05 -18.79
N THR A 82 -4.15 -3.63 -19.16
CA THR A 82 -4.98 -4.29 -20.17
C THR A 82 -4.37 -4.16 -21.56
N GLU A 83 -3.87 -2.98 -21.96
CA GLU A 83 -3.18 -2.80 -23.25
C GLU A 83 -1.86 -3.61 -23.33
N GLN A 84 -1.13 -3.73 -22.21
CA GLN A 84 0.05 -4.59 -22.11
C GLN A 84 -0.31 -6.09 -22.09
N ALA A 85 -1.49 -6.44 -21.58
CA ALA A 85 -2.02 -7.79 -21.66
C ALA A 85 -2.51 -8.10 -23.09
N GLU A 86 -3.15 -7.17 -23.80
CA GLU A 86 -3.60 -7.32 -25.20
C GLU A 86 -2.41 -7.46 -26.17
N GLN A 87 -1.26 -6.85 -25.90
CA GLN A 87 -0.02 -7.12 -26.65
C GLN A 87 0.65 -8.46 -26.29
N ALA A 88 0.24 -9.09 -25.18
CA ALA A 88 0.66 -10.42 -24.75
C ALA A 88 -0.41 -11.50 -25.05
N GLU A 89 -1.59 -11.11 -25.54
CA GLU A 89 -2.73 -11.97 -25.76
C GLU A 89 -2.69 -12.54 -27.18
N MET A 90 -1.75 -13.46 -27.38
CA MET A 90 -2.02 -14.58 -28.26
C MET A 90 -2.89 -15.57 -27.45
N GLU A 91 -4.20 -15.41 -27.64
CA GLU A 91 -5.28 -16.40 -27.47
C GLU A 91 -5.36 -17.14 -26.12
N VAL A 92 -6.24 -16.67 -25.22
CA VAL A 92 -7.17 -17.57 -24.52
C VAL A 92 -8.54 -16.91 -24.40
N GLU A 93 -9.46 -17.45 -25.17
CA GLU A 93 -10.89 -17.14 -25.25
C GLU A 93 -11.57 -17.12 -23.86
N ALA A 94 -12.20 -16.00 -23.51
CA ALA A 94 -13.21 -15.93 -22.47
C ALA A 94 -14.58 -15.74 -23.13
N PRO A 95 -15.65 -16.43 -22.72
CA PRO A 95 -16.99 -15.98 -23.00
C PRO A 95 -17.47 -15.00 -21.93
N GLU A 96 -18.07 -13.95 -22.47
CA GLU A 96 -18.81 -12.84 -21.91
C GLU A 96 -19.92 -13.24 -20.91
N ALA A 97 -20.22 -12.35 -19.96
CA ALA A 97 -21.47 -11.56 -19.94
C ALA A 97 -21.91 -11.19 -18.50
N GLU A 98 -22.03 -9.88 -18.31
CA GLU A 98 -23.12 -9.13 -17.68
C GLU A 98 -23.70 -9.52 -16.30
N GLU A 99 -23.52 -8.54 -15.39
CA GLU A 99 -24.56 -7.80 -14.67
C GLU A 99 -25.45 -8.47 -13.60
N ALA A 100 -25.68 -7.64 -12.57
CA ALA A 100 -26.78 -7.63 -11.62
C ALA A 100 -26.72 -8.52 -10.36
N ALA A 101 -26.68 -7.78 -9.23
CA ALA A 101 -27.44 -8.00 -8.01
C ALA A 101 -27.03 -9.15 -7.07
N SER A 102 -26.60 -8.74 -5.87
CA SER A 102 -26.79 -9.51 -4.64
C SER A 102 -28.28 -9.89 -4.49
N PRO A 103 -28.60 -11.08 -3.94
CA PRO A 103 -28.50 -11.22 -2.50
C PRO A 103 -27.89 -12.55 -2.01
N ALA A 104 -27.26 -12.45 -0.84
CA ALA A 104 -27.19 -13.43 0.24
C ALA A 104 -27.10 -14.94 -0.09
N ALA A 105 -25.95 -15.48 0.31
CA ALA A 105 -25.76 -16.78 0.95
C ALA A 105 -26.06 -18.05 0.14
N VAL A 106 -25.01 -18.61 -0.47
CA VAL A 106 -24.58 -20.00 -0.23
C VAL A 106 -23.11 -20.16 -0.59
N ALA A 107 -22.39 -20.88 0.26
CA ALA A 107 -20.95 -21.11 0.17
C ALA A 107 -20.57 -21.77 -1.17
N ALA A 108 -19.85 -21.03 -2.02
CA ALA A 108 -19.16 -21.59 -3.17
C ALA A 108 -17.83 -22.25 -2.72
N PRO A 109 -17.46 -23.41 -3.26
CA PRO A 109 -16.31 -24.17 -2.81
C PRO A 109 -15.02 -23.45 -3.15
N VAL A 110 -14.18 -23.21 -2.13
CA VAL A 110 -12.84 -22.66 -2.28
C VAL A 110 -12.03 -23.58 -3.19
N ALA A 111 -11.63 -23.06 -4.36
CA ALA A 111 -10.68 -23.74 -5.23
C ALA A 111 -9.38 -23.93 -4.45
N LYS A 112 -9.07 -25.18 -4.11
CA LYS A 112 -7.91 -25.56 -3.31
C LYS A 112 -6.63 -25.21 -4.08
N ARG A 113 -5.87 -24.24 -3.58
CA ARG A 113 -4.60 -23.81 -4.19
C ARG A 113 -3.48 -24.77 -3.80
N ALA A 114 -2.63 -25.15 -4.76
CA ALA A 114 -1.43 -25.92 -4.47
C ALA A 114 -0.43 -25.06 -3.68
N TRP A 115 0.15 -25.61 -2.60
CA TRP A 115 1.12 -24.86 -1.80
C TRP A 115 2.43 -24.63 -2.59
N PRO A 116 2.85 -23.37 -2.82
CA PRO A 116 4.08 -23.07 -3.55
C PRO A 116 5.32 -23.45 -2.74
N LYS A 117 6.42 -23.81 -3.43
CA LYS A 117 7.69 -24.21 -2.77
C LYS A 117 8.55 -23.02 -2.36
N GLY A 118 8.43 -21.88 -3.03
CA GLY A 118 9.20 -20.66 -2.74
C GLY A 118 8.67 -19.89 -1.53
N VAL A 119 9.57 -19.35 -0.69
CA VAL A 119 9.17 -18.59 0.52
C VAL A 119 8.42 -17.30 0.16
N ALA A 120 8.90 -16.55 -0.83
CA ALA A 120 8.22 -15.33 -1.27
C ALA A 120 6.85 -15.61 -1.91
N GLU A 121 6.72 -16.74 -2.63
CA GLU A 121 5.47 -17.18 -3.21
C GLU A 121 4.47 -17.66 -2.14
N GLN A 122 4.95 -18.28 -1.06
CA GLN A 122 4.12 -18.66 0.08
C GLN A 122 3.50 -17.42 0.75
N ILE A 123 4.29 -16.36 0.95
CA ILE A 123 3.81 -15.10 1.53
C ILE A 123 2.77 -14.45 0.62
N LYS A 124 3.05 -14.37 -0.69
CA LYS A 124 2.10 -13.83 -1.68
C LYS A 124 0.80 -14.65 -1.72
N ALA A 125 0.90 -15.97 -1.75
CA ALA A 125 -0.28 -16.84 -1.82
C ALA A 125 -1.18 -16.68 -0.59
N VAL A 126 -0.60 -16.57 0.62
CA VAL A 126 -1.38 -16.32 1.86
C VAL A 126 -1.99 -14.92 1.83
N ALA A 127 -1.26 -13.90 1.36
CA ALA A 127 -1.78 -12.54 1.21
C ALA A 127 -2.93 -12.46 0.19
N ASP A 128 -2.82 -13.15 -0.94
CA ASP A 128 -3.87 -13.19 -1.98
C ASP A 128 -5.14 -13.90 -1.47
N VAL A 129 -5.00 -14.93 -0.63
CA VAL A 129 -6.16 -15.58 -0.01
C VAL A 129 -6.85 -14.63 0.99
N MET A 130 -6.08 -13.90 1.81
CA MET A 130 -6.67 -12.91 2.70
C MET A 130 -7.33 -11.76 1.94
N ALA A 131 -6.71 -11.28 0.85
CA ALA A 131 -7.23 -10.20 0.02
C ALA A 131 -8.48 -10.60 -0.76
N SER A 132 -8.50 -11.82 -1.32
CA SER A 132 -9.66 -12.34 -2.06
C SER A 132 -10.83 -12.71 -1.15
N ALA A 133 -10.58 -13.04 0.12
CA ALA A 133 -11.64 -13.34 1.07
C ALA A 133 -12.45 -12.08 1.47
N GLY A 134 -11.85 -10.88 1.44
CA GLY A 134 -12.52 -9.61 1.77
C GLY A 134 -13.13 -9.53 3.18
N ARG A 135 -12.83 -10.50 4.04
CA ARG A 135 -13.36 -10.67 5.40
C ARG A 135 -12.24 -11.19 6.32
N PRO A 136 -12.35 -11.03 7.64
CA PRO A 136 -11.40 -11.63 8.57
C PRO A 136 -11.35 -13.15 8.36
N VAL A 137 -10.17 -13.67 8.02
CA VAL A 137 -9.95 -15.09 7.75
C VAL A 137 -9.34 -15.73 8.99
N SER A 138 -9.94 -16.83 9.46
CA SER A 138 -9.38 -17.62 10.55
C SER A 138 -8.24 -18.52 10.05
N LEU A 139 -7.39 -18.99 10.96
CA LEU A 139 -6.33 -19.94 10.60
C LEU A 139 -6.89 -21.22 9.96
N ALA A 140 -8.03 -21.71 10.45
CA ALA A 140 -8.67 -22.91 9.91
C ALA A 140 -9.17 -22.70 8.46
N ASP A 141 -9.67 -21.51 8.14
CA ASP A 141 -10.10 -21.15 6.79
C ASP A 141 -8.90 -20.99 5.84
N LEU A 142 -7.79 -20.42 6.33
CA LEU A 142 -6.54 -20.38 5.58
C LEU A 142 -6.03 -21.80 5.29
N GLU A 143 -6.03 -22.71 6.26
CA GLU A 143 -5.65 -24.10 6.03
C GLU A 143 -6.55 -24.81 5.00
N ALA A 144 -7.86 -24.54 5.03
CA ALA A 144 -8.81 -25.14 4.08
C ALA A 144 -8.60 -24.65 2.63
N SER A 145 -8.00 -23.47 2.45
CA SER A 145 -7.73 -22.88 1.14
C SER A 145 -6.52 -23.47 0.40
N PHE A 146 -5.63 -24.18 1.11
CA PHE A 146 -4.41 -24.74 0.55
C PHE A 146 -4.39 -26.28 0.57
N THR A 147 -3.76 -26.87 -0.45
CA THR A 147 -3.49 -28.30 -0.54
C THR A 147 -2.02 -28.56 -0.84
N ALA A 148 -1.34 -29.30 0.04
CA ALA A 148 -0.03 -29.88 -0.23
C ALA A 148 0.29 -31.04 0.73
N ARG A 149 1.27 -31.87 0.34
CA ARG A 149 1.88 -32.86 1.23
C ARG A 149 3.07 -32.24 1.96
N GLY A 150 3.11 -32.36 3.28
CA GLY A 150 4.27 -32.01 4.11
C GLY A 150 3.98 -31.03 5.24
N ARG A 151 5.04 -30.57 5.92
CA ARG A 151 5.01 -29.64 7.06
C ARG A 151 4.81 -28.17 6.64
N TRP A 152 3.82 -27.91 5.80
CA TRP A 152 3.46 -26.54 5.39
C TRP A 152 2.52 -25.87 6.40
N ARG A 153 1.69 -26.66 7.09
CA ARG A 153 0.80 -26.17 8.16
C ARG A 153 1.58 -25.51 9.29
N ASP A 154 2.75 -26.05 9.63
CA ASP A 154 3.65 -25.46 10.64
C ASP A 154 4.21 -24.10 10.23
N ARG A 155 4.28 -23.81 8.91
CA ARG A 155 4.78 -22.53 8.39
C ARG A 155 3.72 -21.45 8.29
N LEU A 156 2.45 -21.83 8.25
CA LEU A 156 1.33 -20.93 8.06
C LEU A 156 1.21 -19.90 9.21
N PRO A 157 1.32 -20.29 10.51
CA PRO A 157 1.37 -19.32 11.61
C PRO A 157 2.52 -18.32 11.48
N THR A 158 3.74 -18.78 11.18
CA THR A 158 4.91 -17.90 11.02
C THR A 158 4.74 -16.92 9.86
N ILE A 159 4.12 -17.34 8.76
CA ILE A 159 3.84 -16.46 7.62
C ILE A 159 2.78 -15.41 7.98
N VAL A 160 1.75 -15.79 8.72
CA VAL A 160 0.73 -14.85 9.18
C VAL A 160 1.30 -13.85 10.19
N GLU A 161 2.14 -14.29 11.12
CA GLU A 161 2.87 -13.41 12.06
C GLU A 161 3.80 -12.44 11.34
N THR A 162 4.52 -12.90 10.30
CA THR A 162 5.36 -11.99 9.50
C THR A 162 4.53 -10.99 8.69
N LEU A 163 3.36 -11.37 8.18
CA LEU A 163 2.43 -10.46 7.51
C LEU A 163 1.82 -9.44 8.49
N GLU A 164 1.58 -9.82 9.74
CA GLU A 164 1.18 -8.93 10.82
C GLU A 164 2.31 -7.95 11.17
N ALA A 165 3.55 -8.44 11.31
CA ALA A 165 4.73 -7.60 11.60
C ALA A 165 5.05 -6.59 10.50
N ILE A 166 4.79 -6.94 9.23
CA ILE A 166 5.00 -6.06 8.07
C ILE A 166 3.76 -5.15 7.83
N GLY A 167 2.72 -5.26 8.65
CA GLY A 167 1.52 -4.42 8.57
C GLY A 167 0.65 -4.70 7.36
N ARG A 168 0.77 -5.88 6.75
CA ARG A 168 -0.06 -6.35 5.62
C ARG A 168 -1.29 -7.12 6.08
N ALA A 169 -1.29 -7.63 7.30
CA ALA A 169 -2.43 -8.23 7.97
C ALA A 169 -2.69 -7.54 9.31
N ARG A 170 -3.95 -7.34 9.65
CA ARG A 170 -4.40 -6.86 10.96
C ARG A 170 -5.13 -8.00 11.66
N ARG A 171 -4.72 -8.28 12.91
CA ARG A 171 -5.45 -9.20 13.78
C ARG A 171 -6.77 -8.56 14.23
N CYS A 172 -7.88 -9.19 13.88
CA CYS A 172 -9.24 -8.75 14.14
C CYS A 172 -9.99 -9.90 14.84
N GLY A 173 -10.11 -9.88 16.17
CA GLY A 173 -10.86 -10.91 16.91
C GLY A 173 -10.39 -11.07 18.37
N PRO A 174 -11.15 -11.80 19.21
CA PRO A 174 -10.73 -12.12 20.57
C PRO A 174 -9.49 -13.01 20.58
N VAL A 175 -8.68 -12.94 21.65
CA VAL A 175 -7.38 -13.62 21.76
C VAL A 175 -7.50 -15.14 21.55
N GLU A 176 -8.65 -15.72 21.90
CA GLU A 176 -8.95 -17.16 21.80
C GLU A 176 -9.24 -17.64 20.37
N THR A 177 -9.70 -16.76 19.47
CA THR A 177 -9.95 -17.07 18.04
C THR A 177 -9.44 -15.92 17.16
N PRO A 178 -8.12 -15.80 16.97
CA PRO A 178 -7.59 -14.77 16.11
C PRO A 178 -8.06 -14.98 14.67
N ALA A 179 -8.65 -13.94 14.09
CA ALA A 179 -8.83 -13.83 12.66
C ALA A 179 -7.95 -12.69 12.13
N TRP A 180 -7.52 -12.80 10.89
CA TRP A 180 -6.68 -11.80 10.24
C TRP A 180 -7.42 -11.20 9.05
N ALA A 181 -7.47 -9.88 8.99
CA ALA A 181 -7.97 -9.13 7.84
C ALA A 181 -6.78 -8.50 7.11
N THR A 182 -6.90 -8.24 5.81
CA THR A 182 -5.94 -7.40 5.10
C THR A 182 -5.96 -5.98 5.67
N ALA A 183 -4.78 -5.44 5.94
CA ALA A 183 -4.62 -4.11 6.53
C ALA A 183 -4.90 -2.98 5.53
#